data_AF-A0A3A4NT35-F1
#
_entry.id   AF-A0A3A4NT35-F1
#
_cell.length_a   1.000
_cell.length_b   1.000
_cell.length_c   1.000
_cell.angle_alpha   90.00
_cell.angle_beta   90.00
_cell.angle_gamma   90.00
#
_symmetry.space_group_name_H-M   'P 1'
#
loop_
_entity.id
_entity.type
_entity.pdbx_description
1 polymer ?
#
loop_
_entity_poly.entity_id
_entity_poly.type
_entity_poly.pdbx_seq_one_letter_code
_entity_poly.pdbx_strand_id
1 'polypeptide(L)'
;MPQVPGQRGADHRSPHPPQLRAFDHAEELDLHGGEPGPGGLRPGRPARGGAADHPPQSPAAPVHAPSGDAPVTTRASPEIVVAIDTREQKPYRFARSEVKTLASGDYSVVGLEDRIAIERKTKEDAYSSLGQGRARFERELQRLSRFDYAAIVIETSLPDFLRAPAFSRMNSKAAAGSIVAWSVKYRVCVFFAGDRPHGNALTRQLLEKFWRYQNGDADAGSG
;
A
#
# COMPACT_ATOMS: atom_id res chain seq x y z
N MET A 1 -39.42 -41.39 21.59
CA MET A 1 -38.48 -40.24 21.63
C MET A 1 -37.08 -40.75 21.30
N PRO A 2 -36.58 -40.63 20.06
CA PRO A 2 -35.21 -41.03 19.75
C PRO A 2 -34.24 -39.88 20.04
N GLN A 3 -33.11 -40.19 20.65
CA GLN A 3 -32.04 -39.25 21.01
C GLN A 3 -31.20 -38.88 19.78
N VAL A 4 -30.87 -37.60 19.66
CA VAL A 4 -30.03 -37.02 18.58
C VAL A 4 -28.55 -37.10 19.01
N PRO A 5 -27.61 -37.59 18.17
CA PRO A 5 -26.18 -37.58 18.51
C PRO A 5 -25.56 -36.19 18.35
N GLY A 6 -24.78 -35.78 19.36
CA GLY A 6 -24.14 -34.46 19.45
C GLY A 6 -23.08 -34.19 18.38
N GLN A 7 -23.12 -32.98 17.84
CA GLN A 7 -22.07 -32.42 17.00
C GLN A 7 -20.85 -32.05 17.87
N ARG A 8 -19.68 -32.59 17.53
CA ARG A 8 -18.38 -32.15 18.08
C ARG A 8 -17.95 -30.90 17.33
N GLY A 9 -17.82 -29.78 18.03
CA GLY A 9 -17.20 -28.56 17.52
C GLY A 9 -15.73 -28.80 17.21
N ALA A 10 -15.31 -28.46 15.99
CA ALA A 10 -13.92 -28.38 15.62
C ALA A 10 -13.36 -27.04 16.12
N ASP A 11 -12.54 -27.09 17.17
CA ASP A 11 -11.74 -25.98 17.66
C ASP A 11 -10.70 -25.59 16.59
N HIS A 12 -11.03 -24.62 15.73
CA HIS A 12 -10.08 -24.02 14.80
C HIS A 12 -9.30 -22.92 15.53
N ARG A 13 -8.27 -23.33 16.29
CA ARG A 13 -7.26 -22.39 16.80
C ARG A 13 -6.33 -22.01 15.66
N SER A 14 -6.51 -20.83 15.10
CA SER A 14 -5.54 -20.23 14.18
C SER A 14 -4.17 -20.09 14.88
N PRO A 15 -3.06 -20.48 14.24
CA PRO A 15 -1.75 -20.33 14.82
C PRO A 15 -1.35 -18.85 14.84
N HIS A 16 -1.21 -18.28 16.03
CA HIS A 16 -0.57 -16.97 16.19
C HIS A 16 0.88 -17.07 15.66
N PRO A 17 1.33 -16.17 14.78
CA PRO A 17 2.72 -16.14 14.35
C PRO A 17 3.64 -15.75 15.53
N PRO A 18 4.89 -16.26 15.57
CA PRO A 18 5.81 -16.03 16.67
C PRO A 18 6.13 -14.55 16.85
N GLN A 19 6.13 -14.08 18.11
CA GLN A 19 6.47 -12.71 18.46
C GLN A 19 7.98 -12.48 18.25
N LEU A 20 8.34 -11.67 17.24
CA LEU A 20 9.71 -11.17 17.08
C LEU A 20 10.01 -10.12 18.16
N ARG A 21 11.21 -10.23 18.76
CA ARG A 21 11.71 -9.26 19.74
C ARG A 21 11.84 -7.87 19.12
N ALA A 22 11.54 -6.84 19.90
CA ALA A 22 11.65 -5.44 19.51
C ALA A 22 13.10 -5.11 19.10
N PHE A 23 13.26 -4.59 17.88
CA PHE A 23 14.48 -3.89 17.48
C PHE A 23 14.36 -2.46 17.97
N ASP A 24 15.13 -2.11 19.01
CA ASP A 24 15.41 -0.72 19.34
C ASP A 24 16.50 -0.21 18.38
N HIS A 25 16.30 1.02 17.90
CA HIS A 25 17.08 1.79 16.93
C HIS A 25 16.69 1.60 15.45
N ALA A 26 16.09 2.66 14.90
CA ALA A 26 16.00 2.86 13.45
C ALA A 26 17.39 3.19 12.93
N GLU A 27 18.06 2.22 12.31
CA GLU A 27 19.22 2.50 11.47
C GLU A 27 18.76 3.32 10.25
N GLU A 28 19.52 4.38 9.96
CA GLU A 28 19.27 5.30 8.87
C GLU A 28 19.48 4.58 7.52
N LEU A 29 18.41 4.44 6.74
CA LEU A 29 18.49 3.87 5.39
C LEU A 29 19.24 4.83 4.47
N ASP A 30 20.50 4.51 4.20
CA ASP A 30 21.39 5.30 3.35
C ASP A 30 21.08 5.06 1.85
N LEU A 31 20.03 5.71 1.37
CA LEU A 31 19.72 5.80 -0.05
C LEU A 31 20.64 6.87 -0.69
N HIS A 32 21.85 6.47 -1.10
CA HIS A 32 22.78 7.31 -1.86
C HIS A 32 22.51 7.22 -3.36
N GLY A 33 21.92 8.26 -3.92
CA GLY A 33 22.03 8.58 -5.35
C GLY A 33 23.20 9.55 -5.53
N GLY A 34 24.22 9.14 -6.29
CA GLY A 34 25.40 9.96 -6.54
C GLY A 34 25.11 11.16 -7.45
N GLU A 35 25.50 12.35 -6.99
CA GLU A 35 25.56 13.58 -7.79
C GLU A 35 26.91 13.63 -8.55
N PRO A 36 26.95 13.97 -9.84
CA PRO A 36 28.21 14.22 -10.54
C PRO A 36 28.74 15.63 -10.23
N GLY A 37 29.98 15.70 -9.72
CA GLY A 37 30.65 16.96 -9.37
C GLY A 37 31.05 17.82 -10.58
N PRO A 38 31.33 19.13 -10.38
CA PRO A 38 31.65 20.05 -11.46
C PRO A 38 33.15 20.08 -11.77
N GLY A 39 33.53 19.74 -13.00
CA GLY A 39 34.90 19.84 -13.51
C GLY A 39 35.02 20.89 -14.60
N GLY A 40 35.65 22.03 -14.28
CA GLY A 40 35.91 23.14 -15.21
C GLY A 40 37.26 23.05 -15.94
N LEU A 41 37.19 23.22 -17.28
CA LEU A 41 38.10 23.85 -18.25
C LEU A 41 39.64 23.66 -18.17
N ARG A 42 40.25 23.32 -19.33
CA ARG A 42 41.07 24.24 -20.16
C ARG A 42 41.45 23.66 -21.55
N PRO A 43 41.91 24.50 -22.53
CA PRO A 43 41.79 24.26 -23.98
C PRO A 43 43.12 23.95 -24.71
N GLY A 44 43.04 23.48 -25.98
CA GLY A 44 44.18 23.57 -26.92
C GLY A 44 44.15 22.74 -28.22
N ARG A 45 43.44 23.23 -29.26
CA ARG A 45 43.80 23.31 -30.72
C ARG A 45 44.25 22.06 -31.54
N PRO A 46 44.34 22.11 -32.90
CA PRO A 46 43.53 21.25 -33.78
C PRO A 46 44.34 20.39 -34.78
N ALA A 47 43.70 19.38 -35.40
CA ALA A 47 44.10 18.91 -36.74
C ALA A 47 42.96 18.16 -37.47
N ARG A 48 43.01 18.28 -38.80
CA ARG A 48 42.09 17.90 -39.88
C ARG A 48 41.81 16.39 -40.05
N GLY A 49 40.62 16.09 -40.60
CA GLY A 49 40.49 15.26 -41.82
C GLY A 49 39.90 13.84 -41.67
N GLY A 50 38.85 13.54 -42.44
CA GLY A 50 38.26 12.20 -42.66
C GLY A 50 36.74 12.21 -42.49
N ALA A 51 35.96 12.41 -43.56
CA ALA A 51 35.40 11.36 -44.44
C ALA A 51 34.38 10.45 -43.72
N ALA A 52 33.14 10.55 -44.24
CA ALA A 52 31.95 9.70 -44.11
C ALA A 52 32.00 8.45 -43.21
N ASP A 53 30.99 8.31 -42.34
CA ASP A 53 30.16 7.10 -42.30
C ASP A 53 28.89 7.33 -41.48
N HIS A 54 27.73 7.09 -42.10
CA HIS A 54 26.44 6.97 -41.42
C HIS A 54 26.32 5.56 -40.82
N PRO A 55 26.04 5.41 -39.51
CA PRO A 55 25.60 4.13 -39.00
C PRO A 55 24.11 3.89 -39.33
N PRO A 56 23.73 2.64 -39.65
CA PRO A 56 22.42 2.27 -40.17
C PRO A 56 21.30 2.33 -39.13
N GLN A 57 20.11 2.70 -39.58
CA GLN A 57 18.86 2.56 -38.83
C GLN A 57 18.56 1.07 -38.62
N SER A 58 18.41 0.65 -37.37
CA SER A 58 17.95 -0.70 -37.03
C SER A 58 16.50 -0.93 -37.50
N PRO A 59 16.17 -2.10 -38.09
CA PRO A 59 14.84 -2.37 -38.61
C PRO A 59 13.81 -2.58 -37.50
N ALA A 60 12.60 -2.05 -37.71
CA ALA A 60 11.44 -2.23 -36.85
C ALA A 60 11.05 -3.72 -36.74
N ALA A 61 10.81 -4.18 -35.52
CA ALA A 61 10.27 -5.51 -35.25
C ALA A 61 8.82 -5.66 -35.79
N PRO A 62 8.40 -6.85 -36.20
CA PRO A 62 7.08 -7.06 -36.80
C PRO A 62 5.97 -6.92 -35.75
N VAL A 63 4.95 -6.14 -36.11
CA VAL A 63 3.69 -6.02 -35.36
C VAL A 63 2.92 -7.33 -35.43
N HIS A 64 2.81 -8.04 -34.31
CA HIS A 64 1.94 -9.21 -34.18
C HIS A 64 0.52 -8.70 -33.90
N ALA A 65 -0.41 -8.93 -34.83
CA ALA A 65 -1.83 -8.66 -34.61
C ALA A 65 -2.38 -9.64 -33.57
N PRO A 66 -3.11 -9.21 -32.54
CA PRO A 66 -3.81 -10.15 -31.67
C PRO A 66 -4.99 -10.76 -32.41
N SER A 67 -4.95 -12.09 -32.49
CA SER A 67 -5.97 -12.95 -33.04
C SER A 67 -6.99 -13.30 -31.95
N GLY A 68 -8.29 -13.21 -32.26
CA GLY A 68 -9.38 -13.97 -31.65
C GLY A 68 -9.83 -13.56 -30.24
N ASP A 69 -10.93 -12.81 -30.15
CA ASP A 69 -11.71 -12.65 -28.92
C ASP A 69 -12.35 -13.98 -28.51
N ALA A 70 -11.68 -14.70 -27.61
CA ALA A 70 -12.37 -15.63 -26.72
C ALA A 70 -13.18 -14.80 -25.71
N PRO A 71 -14.40 -15.23 -25.32
CA PRO A 71 -15.17 -14.50 -24.32
C PRO A 71 -14.39 -14.48 -23.00
N VAL A 72 -13.83 -13.32 -22.65
CA VAL A 72 -13.37 -13.02 -21.30
C VAL A 72 -14.58 -13.17 -20.40
N THR A 73 -14.67 -14.30 -19.72
CA THR A 73 -15.69 -14.52 -18.71
C THR A 73 -15.28 -13.66 -17.53
N THR A 74 -15.72 -12.40 -17.52
CA THR A 74 -15.52 -11.48 -16.40
C THR A 74 -16.18 -12.10 -15.17
N ARG A 75 -15.38 -12.81 -14.35
CA ARG A 75 -15.83 -13.36 -13.08
C ARG A 75 -16.31 -12.18 -12.24
N ALA A 76 -17.58 -12.18 -11.86
CA ALA A 76 -18.18 -11.10 -11.09
C ALA A 76 -17.30 -10.81 -9.86
N SER A 77 -16.96 -9.52 -9.65
CA SER A 77 -16.26 -9.11 -8.44
C SER A 77 -17.16 -9.43 -7.24
N PRO A 78 -16.62 -9.93 -6.12
CA PRO A 78 -17.42 -10.21 -4.94
C PRO A 78 -18.16 -8.94 -4.52
N GLU A 79 -19.46 -9.05 -4.27
CA GLU A 79 -20.27 -7.93 -3.84
C GLU A 79 -20.06 -7.65 -2.35
N ILE A 80 -18.86 -7.20 -1.97
CA ILE A 80 -18.64 -6.69 -0.62
C ILE A 80 -19.41 -5.38 -0.42
N VAL A 81 -19.85 -5.13 0.80
CA VAL A 81 -20.34 -3.81 1.23
C VAL A 81 -19.25 -3.19 2.08
N VAL A 82 -18.75 -2.01 1.68
CA VAL A 82 -17.68 -1.32 2.42
C VAL A 82 -18.27 -0.58 3.62
N ALA A 83 -17.78 -0.87 4.81
CA ALA A 83 -18.08 -0.07 5.99
C ALA A 83 -17.16 1.17 5.99
N ILE A 84 -17.73 2.36 6.10
CA ILE A 84 -17.01 3.64 6.15
C ILE A 84 -17.17 4.21 7.56
N ASP A 85 -16.06 4.55 8.21
CA ASP A 85 -16.10 5.11 9.56
C ASP A 85 -16.85 6.45 9.61
N THR A 86 -17.69 6.64 10.63
CA THR A 86 -18.48 7.86 10.84
C THR A 86 -17.65 9.14 11.00
N ARG A 87 -16.37 9.03 11.36
CA ARG A 87 -15.46 10.16 11.57
C ARG A 87 -14.71 10.56 10.30
N GLU A 88 -14.75 9.75 9.24
CA GLU A 88 -14.02 10.04 8.01
C GLU A 88 -14.70 11.18 7.23
N GLN A 89 -14.04 12.33 7.17
CA GLN A 89 -14.64 13.57 6.63
C GLN A 89 -14.61 13.64 5.11
N LYS A 90 -13.64 12.97 4.49
CA LYS A 90 -13.45 12.95 3.04
C LYS A 90 -13.42 11.50 2.57
N PRO A 91 -14.54 10.76 2.70
CA PRO A 91 -14.55 9.34 2.39
C PRO A 91 -14.28 9.09 0.91
N TYR A 92 -13.60 7.98 0.63
CA TYR A 92 -13.59 7.37 -0.68
C TYR A 92 -15.01 6.99 -1.12
N ARG A 93 -15.18 6.76 -2.42
CA ARG A 93 -16.47 6.36 -2.99
C ARG A 93 -16.41 4.89 -3.39
N PHE A 94 -17.40 4.14 -2.95
CA PHE A 94 -17.56 2.73 -3.30
C PHE A 94 -18.97 2.50 -3.85
N ALA A 95 -19.12 1.48 -4.71
CA ALA A 95 -20.41 1.17 -5.32
C ALA A 95 -21.45 0.74 -4.27
N ARG A 96 -21.02 -0.02 -3.26
CA ARG A 96 -21.84 -0.46 -2.13
C ARG A 96 -21.12 -0.13 -0.84
N SER A 97 -21.72 0.72 -0.03
CA SER A 97 -21.14 1.14 1.24
C SER A 97 -22.18 1.51 2.28
N GLU A 98 -21.81 1.38 3.54
CA GLU A 98 -22.60 1.81 4.70
C GLU A 98 -21.71 2.63 5.63
N VAL A 99 -22.26 3.70 6.19
CA VAL A 99 -21.58 4.50 7.23
C VAL A 99 -21.80 3.84 8.58
N LYS A 100 -20.72 3.48 9.28
CA LYS A 100 -20.75 2.77 10.57
C LYS A 100 -19.66 3.31 11.50
N THR A 101 -19.83 3.17 12.81
CA THR A 101 -18.75 3.48 13.75
C THR A 101 -17.80 2.29 13.81
N LEU A 102 -16.54 2.49 13.41
CA LEU A 102 -15.51 1.45 13.45
C LEU A 102 -14.64 1.59 14.71
N ALA A 103 -14.15 0.46 15.21
CA ALA A 103 -13.24 0.44 16.34
C ALA A 103 -11.88 1.10 16.01
N SER A 104 -11.40 0.93 14.78
CA SER A 104 -10.19 1.55 14.25
C SER A 104 -10.19 1.52 12.71
N GLY A 105 -9.45 2.43 12.08
CA GLY A 105 -9.41 2.57 10.62
C GLY A 105 -10.60 3.35 10.07
N ASP A 106 -10.49 3.74 8.81
CA ASP A 106 -11.50 4.50 8.08
C ASP A 106 -12.43 3.60 7.26
N TYR A 107 -11.95 2.41 6.86
CA TYR A 107 -12.70 1.48 6.02
C TYR A 107 -12.57 0.04 6.50
N SER A 108 -13.65 -0.73 6.33
CA SER A 108 -13.69 -2.17 6.56
C SER A 108 -14.71 -2.83 5.62
N VAL A 109 -14.99 -4.12 5.82
CA VAL A 109 -16.08 -4.85 5.16
C VAL A 109 -17.22 -5.05 6.17
N VAL A 110 -18.46 -4.77 5.77
CA VAL A 110 -19.64 -5.02 6.61
C VAL A 110 -19.72 -6.50 6.98
N GLY A 111 -19.87 -6.79 8.27
CA GLY A 111 -19.86 -8.14 8.84
C GLY A 111 -18.46 -8.68 9.17
N LEU A 112 -17.40 -7.93 8.88
CA LEU A 112 -15.99 -8.25 9.17
C LEU A 112 -15.25 -7.04 9.78
N GLU A 113 -15.98 -6.15 10.47
CA GLU A 113 -15.47 -4.88 11.00
C GLU A 113 -14.39 -5.03 12.07
N ASP A 114 -14.23 -6.21 12.64
CA ASP A 114 -13.21 -6.59 13.62
C ASP A 114 -12.08 -7.45 13.02
N ARG A 115 -12.14 -7.75 11.73
CA ARG A 115 -11.19 -8.63 11.02
C ARG A 115 -10.27 -7.85 10.09
N ILE A 116 -10.80 -6.86 9.37
CA ILE A 116 -10.00 -6.00 8.47
C ILE A 116 -10.19 -4.51 8.77
N ALA A 117 -9.12 -3.73 8.73
CA ALA A 117 -9.18 -2.27 8.80
C ALA A 117 -8.20 -1.61 7.82
N ILE A 118 -8.68 -0.61 7.10
CA ILE A 118 -7.85 0.24 6.25
C ILE A 118 -7.90 1.67 6.78
N GLU A 119 -6.74 2.20 7.13
CA GLU A 119 -6.54 3.59 7.52
C GLU A 119 -6.09 4.38 6.29
N ARG A 120 -6.79 5.45 5.95
CA ARG A 120 -6.41 6.35 4.86
C ARG A 120 -5.62 7.52 5.44
N LYS A 121 -4.59 7.94 4.72
CA LYS A 121 -3.80 9.10 5.12
C LYS A 121 -3.40 9.95 3.93
N THR A 122 -3.52 11.26 4.06
CA THR A 122 -2.84 12.17 3.12
C THR A 122 -1.35 12.21 3.44
N LYS A 123 -0.55 12.77 2.52
CA LYS A 123 0.87 13.03 2.78
C LYS A 123 1.04 13.96 3.98
N GLU A 124 0.25 15.01 4.05
CA GLU A 124 0.30 16.02 5.10
C GLU A 124 -0.08 15.42 6.47
N ASP A 125 -1.11 14.58 6.51
CA ASP A 125 -1.53 13.89 7.73
C ASP A 125 -0.49 12.86 8.19
N ALA A 126 0.19 12.19 7.26
CA ALA A 126 1.27 11.26 7.57
C ALA A 126 2.46 11.99 8.22
N TYR A 127 2.90 13.12 7.67
CA TYR A 127 3.95 13.94 8.27
C TYR A 127 3.53 14.52 9.63
N SER A 128 2.28 14.96 9.77
CA SER A 128 1.73 15.44 11.04
C SER A 128 1.72 14.34 12.10
N SER A 129 1.37 13.11 11.70
CA SER A 129 1.37 11.92 12.56
C SER A 129 2.77 11.48 12.94
N LEU A 130 3.79 11.73 12.11
CA LEU A 130 5.18 11.41 12.43
C LEU A 130 5.81 12.41 13.41
N GLY A 131 5.38 13.67 13.35
CA GLY A 131 5.81 14.76 14.22
C GLY A 131 4.97 14.86 15.50
N GLN A 132 4.15 15.90 15.60
CA GLN A 132 3.39 16.20 16.83
C GLN A 132 2.32 15.14 17.16
N GLY A 133 1.81 14.44 16.15
CA GLY A 133 0.79 13.40 16.30
C GLY A 133 1.33 12.03 16.70
N ARG A 134 2.65 11.88 16.89
CA ARG A 134 3.32 10.56 16.99
C ARG A 134 2.74 9.63 18.02
N ALA A 135 2.64 10.07 19.28
CA ALA A 135 2.13 9.22 20.36
C ALA A 135 0.66 8.80 20.12
N ARG A 136 -0.15 9.67 19.51
CA ARG A 136 -1.54 9.33 19.15
C ARG A 136 -1.57 8.27 18.05
N PHE A 137 -0.75 8.44 17.03
CA PHE A 137 -0.72 7.52 15.90
C PHE A 137 -0.13 6.15 16.27
N GLU A 138 0.86 6.10 17.17
CA GLU A 138 1.36 4.82 17.70
C GLU A 138 0.26 4.03 18.44
N ARG A 139 -0.64 4.71 19.18
CA ARG A 139 -1.81 4.04 19.79
C ARG A 139 -2.80 3.52 18.75
N GLU A 140 -2.89 4.18 17.60
CA GLU A 140 -3.73 3.74 16.49
C GLU A 140 -3.14 2.50 15.81
N LEU A 141 -1.84 2.51 15.53
CA LEU A 141 -1.10 1.35 15.05
C LEU A 141 -1.25 0.14 16.00
N GLN A 142 -1.21 0.35 17.32
CA GLN A 142 -1.47 -0.71 18.31
C GLN A 142 -2.90 -1.29 18.26
N ARG A 143 -3.89 -0.50 17.85
CA ARG A 143 -5.26 -1.00 17.65
C ARG A 143 -5.35 -1.76 16.33
N LEU A 144 -4.79 -1.19 15.27
CA LEU A 144 -4.74 -1.80 13.93
C LEU A 144 -3.99 -3.15 13.93
N SER A 145 -2.93 -3.30 14.74
CA SER A 145 -2.16 -4.54 14.83
C SER A 145 -2.93 -5.74 15.42
N ARG A 146 -4.18 -5.55 15.84
CA ARG A 146 -5.05 -6.61 16.39
C ARG A 146 -5.98 -7.23 15.35
N PHE A 147 -6.09 -6.61 14.17
CA PHE A 147 -6.89 -7.11 13.07
C PHE A 147 -6.16 -8.27 12.37
N ASP A 148 -6.89 -9.14 11.67
CA ASP A 148 -6.25 -10.15 10.81
C ASP A 148 -5.43 -9.49 9.71
N TYR A 149 -6.01 -8.41 9.15
CA TYR A 149 -5.36 -7.59 8.14
C TYR A 149 -5.60 -6.13 8.44
N ALA A 150 -4.51 -5.37 8.53
CA ALA A 150 -4.58 -3.92 8.60
C ALA A 150 -3.61 -3.29 7.63
N ALA A 151 -4.04 -2.20 6.99
CA ALA A 151 -3.18 -1.43 6.12
C ALA A 151 -3.38 0.08 6.28
N ILE A 152 -2.31 0.84 6.08
CA ILE A 152 -2.34 2.28 5.89
C ILE A 152 -2.14 2.57 4.40
N VAL A 153 -3.09 3.28 3.81
CA VAL A 153 -3.04 3.74 2.42
C VAL A 153 -2.75 5.23 2.42
N ILE A 154 -1.54 5.58 2.01
CA ILE A 154 -1.07 6.98 1.93
C ILE A 154 -1.30 7.48 0.50
N GLU A 155 -2.07 8.57 0.34
CA GLU A 155 -2.40 9.21 -0.94
C GLU A 155 -1.21 10.00 -1.52
N THR A 156 -0.07 9.35 -1.69
CA THR A 156 1.12 9.91 -2.35
C THR A 156 2.01 8.80 -2.88
N SER A 157 2.89 9.10 -3.83
CA SER A 157 3.95 8.19 -4.27
C SER A 157 5.10 8.20 -3.26
N LEU A 158 5.92 7.14 -3.18
CA LEU A 158 7.12 7.18 -2.33
C LEU A 158 8.10 8.32 -2.73
N PRO A 159 8.41 8.54 -4.02
CA PRO A 159 9.23 9.68 -4.44
C PRO A 159 8.67 11.03 -3.97
N ASP A 160 7.35 11.22 -4.06
CA ASP A 160 6.73 12.46 -3.59
C ASP A 160 6.67 12.55 -2.07
N PHE A 161 6.52 11.42 -1.37
CA PHE A 161 6.60 11.38 0.09
C PHE A 161 7.98 11.83 0.59
N LEU A 162 9.06 11.48 -0.12
CA LEU A 162 10.43 11.90 0.17
C LEU A 162 10.68 13.39 -0.07
N ARG A 163 9.70 14.13 -0.60
CA ARG A 163 9.71 15.59 -0.67
C ARG A 163 8.82 16.12 0.45
N ALA A 164 9.38 16.53 1.58
CA ALA A 164 8.58 16.94 2.74
C ALA A 164 7.57 18.07 2.40
N PRO A 165 6.34 18.07 2.97
CA PRO A 165 5.42 19.20 2.87
C PRO A 165 6.05 20.48 3.41
N ALA A 166 5.67 21.63 2.85
CA ALA A 166 6.28 22.93 3.20
C ALA A 166 6.21 23.29 4.69
N PHE A 167 5.20 22.81 5.42
CA PHE A 167 5.07 23.05 6.86
C PHE A 167 5.97 22.16 7.73
N SER A 168 6.51 21.08 7.17
CA SER A 168 7.26 20.07 7.92
C SER A 168 8.74 20.41 7.94
N ARG A 169 9.34 20.41 9.14
CA ARG A 169 10.80 20.50 9.33
C ARG A 169 11.47 19.12 9.47
N MET A 170 10.69 18.04 9.36
CA MET A 170 11.20 16.68 9.49
C MET A 170 12.04 16.30 8.28
N ASN A 171 13.18 15.65 8.51
CA ASN A 171 13.95 15.01 7.45
C ASN A 171 13.09 13.93 6.79
N SER A 172 12.88 14.02 5.47
CA SER A 172 11.98 13.13 4.74
C SER A 172 12.47 11.68 4.66
N LYS A 173 13.79 11.44 4.68
CA LYS A 173 14.36 10.09 4.80
C LYS A 173 14.03 9.49 6.17
N ALA A 174 14.18 10.26 7.24
CA ALA A 174 13.80 9.83 8.59
C ALA A 174 12.28 9.58 8.73
N ALA A 175 11.46 10.40 8.05
CA ALA A 175 10.01 10.19 7.95
C ALA A 175 9.69 8.84 7.29
N ALA A 176 10.30 8.55 6.13
CA ALA A 176 10.13 7.28 5.44
C ALA A 176 10.64 6.09 6.28
N GLY A 177 11.80 6.24 6.92
CA GLY A 177 12.36 5.23 7.83
C GLY A 177 11.42 4.92 9.00
N SER A 178 10.77 5.93 9.59
CA SER A 178 9.76 5.72 10.64
C SER A 178 8.55 4.93 10.13
N ILE A 179 8.06 5.22 8.93
CA ILE A 179 6.94 4.49 8.32
C ILE A 179 7.30 3.01 8.11
N VAL A 180 8.50 2.74 7.58
CA VAL A 180 9.00 1.37 7.40
C VAL A 180 9.18 0.66 8.74
N ALA A 181 9.78 1.32 9.73
CA ALA A 181 9.93 0.74 11.06
C ALA A 181 8.58 0.39 11.70
N TRP A 182 7.58 1.25 11.55
CA TRP A 182 6.23 0.99 12.04
C TRP A 182 5.51 -0.14 11.31
N SER A 183 5.68 -0.26 9.98
CA SER A 183 5.06 -1.36 9.24
C SER A 183 5.55 -2.73 9.73
N VAL A 184 6.85 -2.83 10.04
CA VAL A 184 7.46 -4.03 10.61
C VAL A 184 7.04 -4.23 12.06
N LYS A 185 7.18 -3.21 12.91
CA LYS A 185 6.92 -3.29 14.36
C LYS A 185 5.48 -3.67 14.68
N TYR A 186 4.52 -3.04 14.00
CA TYR A 186 3.10 -3.25 14.26
C TYR A 186 2.46 -4.26 13.31
N ARG A 187 3.21 -4.78 12.33
CA ARG A 187 2.71 -5.69 11.29
C ARG A 187 1.49 -5.13 10.55
N VAL A 188 1.51 -3.81 10.33
CA VAL A 188 0.49 -3.09 9.56
C VAL A 188 1.08 -2.77 8.21
N CYS A 189 0.46 -3.24 7.13
CA CYS A 189 0.92 -2.96 5.77
C CYS A 189 0.87 -1.45 5.49
N VAL A 190 1.83 -0.92 4.73
CA VAL A 190 1.78 0.47 4.29
C VAL A 190 1.92 0.53 2.78
N PHE A 191 0.99 1.24 2.14
CA PHE A 191 0.97 1.43 0.70
C PHE A 191 1.01 2.91 0.34
N PHE A 192 1.92 3.26 -0.57
CA PHE A 192 1.99 4.57 -1.22
C PHE A 192 1.19 4.50 -2.51
N ALA A 193 -0.02 5.07 -2.51
CA ALA A 193 -0.99 4.89 -3.58
C ALA A 193 -0.85 5.90 -4.74
N GLY A 194 0.08 6.85 -4.67
CA GLY A 194 0.22 7.89 -5.69
C GLY A 194 -0.73 9.06 -5.47
N ASP A 195 -2.03 8.84 -5.65
CA ASP A 195 -3.06 9.87 -5.47
C ASP A 195 -4.35 9.31 -4.85
N ARG A 196 -5.34 10.19 -4.68
CA ARG A 196 -6.63 9.85 -4.09
C ARG A 196 -7.43 8.81 -4.91
N PRO A 197 -7.65 8.97 -6.23
CA PRO A 197 -8.28 7.94 -7.05
C PRO A 197 -7.62 6.56 -6.92
N HIS A 198 -6.30 6.49 -6.98
CA HIS A 198 -5.57 5.23 -6.83
C HIS A 198 -5.65 4.68 -5.40
N GLY A 199 -5.65 5.55 -4.39
CA GLY A 199 -5.89 5.17 -2.99
C GLY A 199 -7.27 4.55 -2.79
N ASN A 200 -8.31 5.08 -3.43
CA ASN A 200 -9.65 4.52 -3.42
C ASN A 200 -9.68 3.12 -4.06
N ALA A 201 -9.05 2.97 -5.24
CA ALA A 201 -9.01 1.72 -5.97
C ALA A 201 -8.25 0.64 -5.21
N LEU A 202 -7.08 0.98 -4.65
CA LEU A 202 -6.29 0.09 -3.83
C LEU A 202 -7.03 -0.33 -2.57
N THR A 203 -7.69 0.61 -1.88
CA THR A 203 -8.50 0.30 -0.69
C THR A 203 -9.58 -0.72 -1.02
N ARG A 204 -10.32 -0.53 -2.12
CA ARG A 204 -11.31 -1.50 -2.60
C ARG A 204 -10.66 -2.87 -2.84
N GLN A 205 -9.55 -2.91 -3.56
CA GLN A 205 -8.87 -4.15 -3.92
C GLN A 205 -8.38 -4.93 -2.69
N LEU A 206 -7.85 -4.23 -1.68
CA LEU A 206 -7.42 -4.83 -0.42
C LEU A 206 -8.60 -5.49 0.32
N LEU A 207 -9.72 -4.77 0.45
CA LEU A 207 -10.93 -5.28 1.10
C LEU A 207 -11.48 -6.52 0.36
N GLU A 208 -11.53 -6.48 -0.97
CA GLU A 208 -12.01 -7.60 -1.78
C GLU A 208 -11.10 -8.82 -1.74
N LYS A 209 -9.79 -8.62 -1.79
CA LYS A 209 -8.81 -9.71 -1.72
C LYS A 209 -8.87 -10.37 -0.34
N PHE A 210 -8.94 -9.58 0.73
CA PHE A 210 -9.14 -10.12 2.08
C PHE A 210 -10.42 -10.95 2.17
N TRP A 211 -11.55 -10.41 1.72
CA TRP A 211 -12.82 -11.13 1.73
C TRP A 211 -12.75 -12.46 0.95
N ARG A 212 -12.12 -12.46 -0.23
CA ARG A 212 -11.93 -13.70 -1.03
C ARG A 212 -11.10 -14.74 -0.29
N TYR A 213 -9.97 -14.35 0.30
CA TYR A 213 -9.11 -15.28 1.02
C TYR A 213 -9.80 -15.86 2.26
N GLN A 214 -10.61 -15.07 2.97
CA GLN A 214 -11.38 -15.56 4.12
C GLN A 214 -12.48 -16.55 3.70
N ASN A 215 -13.04 -16.43 2.50
CA ASN A 215 -14.09 -17.32 1.98
C ASN A 215 -13.57 -18.50 1.15
N GLY A 216 -12.24 -18.73 1.11
CA GLY A 216 -11.65 -19.86 0.40
C GLY A 216 -11.54 -19.68 -1.12
N ASP A 217 -11.78 -18.48 -1.65
CA ASP A 217 -11.65 -18.14 -3.08
C ASP A 217 -10.19 -17.79 -3.48
N ALA A 218 -9.21 -18.47 -2.88
CA ALA A 218 -7.79 -18.13 -2.98
C ALA A 218 -7.21 -18.27 -4.41
N ASP A 219 -7.78 -19.16 -5.24
CA ASP A 219 -7.24 -19.52 -6.56
C ASP A 219 -7.73 -18.61 -7.72
N ALA A 220 -8.45 -17.52 -7.42
CA ALA A 220 -9.07 -16.66 -8.44
C ALA A 220 -8.21 -15.47 -8.91
N GLY A 221 -6.95 -15.38 -8.48
CA GLY A 221 -6.32 -14.08 -8.25
C GLY A 221 -5.13 -13.65 -9.10
N SER A 222 -4.67 -14.45 -10.07
CA SER A 222 -3.51 -14.15 -10.92
C SER A 222 -3.98 -13.79 -12.34
N GLY A 223 -4.31 -12.53 -12.57
CA GLY A 223 -4.71 -11.98 -13.87
C GLY A 223 -4.67 -10.47 -13.84
#